data_AF-A0A7W1HQ36-F1
#
_entry.id   AF-A0A7W1HQ36-F1
#
_cell.length_a   1.000
_cell.length_b   1.000
_cell.length_c   1.000
_cell.angle_alpha   90.00
_cell.angle_beta   90.00
_cell.angle_gamma   90.00
#
_symmetry.space_group_name_H-M   'P 1'
#
loop_
_entity.id
_entity.type
_entity.pdbx_description
1 polymer ?
#
loop_
_entity_poly.entity_id
_entity_poly.type
_entity_poly.pdbx_seq_one_letter_code
_entity_poly.pdbx_strand_id
1 'polypeptide(L)'
;MTEILEAMTRPDANGAPALPKRAAPKGLLPSTWLERTLKVAYVDADGMGVETRGTLLEYYPFGPVLSLSGEKTALSWDSLRSVTLIND
;
A
#
# COMPACT_ATOMS: atom_id res chain seq x y z
N MET A 1 0.25 33.10 10.51
CA MET A 1 0.67 32.20 9.41
C MET A 1 2.14 32.47 9.14
N THR A 2 3.02 32.16 10.11
CA THR A 2 4.43 32.59 10.07
C THR A 2 5.33 31.50 10.65
N GLU A 3 4.85 30.74 11.64
CA GLU A 3 5.61 29.66 12.30
C GLU A 3 5.86 28.41 11.43
N ILE A 4 5.05 28.15 10.40
CA ILE A 4 5.19 26.94 9.56
C ILE A 4 6.37 27.07 8.58
N LEU A 5 6.75 28.29 8.16
CA LEU A 5 7.92 28.48 7.29
C LEU A 5 9.24 28.29 8.04
N GLU A 6 9.30 28.68 9.32
CA GLU A 6 10.56 28.67 10.09
C GLU A 6 11.05 27.25 10.41
N ALA A 7 10.13 26.29 10.49
CA ALA A 7 10.44 24.87 10.68
C ALA A 7 11.08 24.20 9.45
N MET A 8 10.98 24.79 8.26
CA MET A 8 11.57 24.27 7.01
C MET A 8 13.03 24.69 6.81
N THR A 9 13.61 25.44 7.76
CA THR A 9 14.93 26.08 7.65
C THR A 9 15.89 25.69 8.76
N ARG A 10 15.67 24.59 9.50
CA ARG A 10 16.76 24.03 10.31
C ARG A 10 17.73 23.28 9.39
N PRO A 11 19.00 23.70 9.29
CA PRO A 11 20.02 22.94 8.59
C PRO A 11 20.11 21.55 9.20
N ASP A 12 20.52 20.56 8.41
CA ASP A 12 21.00 19.32 8.99
C ASP A 12 22.25 19.60 9.87
N ALA A 13 22.64 18.66 10.72
CA ALA A 13 23.77 18.84 11.66
C ALA A 13 25.12 19.20 11.00
N ASN A 14 25.17 19.20 9.66
CA ASN A 14 26.34 19.49 8.83
C ASN A 14 26.25 20.85 8.11
N GLY A 15 25.23 21.67 8.38
CA GLY A 15 25.13 23.03 7.85
C GLY A 15 24.69 23.11 6.39
N ALA A 16 24.21 22.02 5.79
CA ALA A 16 23.66 22.05 4.45
C ALA A 16 22.17 22.47 4.47
N PRO A 17 21.70 23.23 3.46
CA PRO A 17 20.28 23.52 3.33
C PRO A 17 19.51 22.21 3.14
N ALA A 18 18.50 22.01 3.99
CA ALA A 18 17.65 20.82 3.91
C ALA A 18 17.04 20.71 2.51
N LEU A 19 17.22 19.54 1.88
CA LEU A 19 16.64 19.29 0.57
C LEU A 19 15.12 19.53 0.62
N PRO A 20 14.53 20.15 -0.42
CA PRO A 20 13.09 20.37 -0.46
C PRO A 20 12.37 19.04 -0.27
N LYS A 21 11.49 18.98 0.74
CA LYS A 21 10.66 17.81 1.03
C LYS A 21 9.92 17.42 -0.25
N ARG A 22 10.25 16.26 -0.84
CA ARG A 22 9.62 15.78 -2.08
C ARG A 22 8.11 15.74 -1.88
N ALA A 23 7.39 16.65 -2.54
CA ALA A 23 5.93 16.69 -2.60
C ALA A 23 5.41 15.70 -3.67
N ALA A 24 6.00 14.51 -3.75
CA ALA A 24 5.47 13.46 -4.60
C ALA A 24 4.12 13.01 -4.03
N PRO A 25 3.12 12.66 -4.87
CA PRO A 25 1.86 12.14 -4.39
C PRO A 25 2.08 11.00 -3.39
N LYS A 26 1.47 11.11 -2.20
CA LYS A 26 1.50 10.06 -1.17
C LYS A 26 0.77 8.83 -1.71
N GLY A 27 1.48 7.97 -2.42
CA GLY A 27 0.91 6.84 -3.15
C GLY A 27 1.80 6.30 -4.27
N LEU A 28 3.01 6.83 -4.48
CA LEU A 28 3.96 6.24 -5.44
C LEU A 28 4.58 4.93 -4.97
N LEU A 29 4.68 4.72 -3.66
CA LEU A 29 5.26 3.52 -3.08
C LEU A 29 4.15 2.59 -2.58
N PRO A 30 4.15 1.32 -2.99
CA PRO A 30 3.17 0.34 -2.49
C PRO A 30 3.09 0.28 -0.96
N SER A 31 4.23 0.43 -0.26
CA SER A 31 4.27 0.48 1.20
C SER A 31 3.37 1.56 1.83
N THR A 32 2.98 2.59 1.08
CA THR A 32 2.08 3.66 1.55
C THR A 32 0.59 3.37 1.33
N TRP A 33 0.26 2.20 0.79
CA TRP A 33 -1.10 1.82 0.39
C TRP A 33 -1.84 0.97 1.43
N LEU A 34 -1.18 0.59 2.52
CA LEU A 34 -1.84 -0.13 3.62
C LEU A 34 -3.12 0.59 4.02
N GLU A 35 -4.17 -0.20 4.25
CA GLU A 35 -5.54 0.23 4.59
C GLU A 35 -6.24 1.07 3.50
N ARG A 36 -5.68 1.17 2.29
CA ARG A 36 -6.31 1.86 1.15
C ARG A 36 -6.96 0.90 0.18
N THR A 37 -7.98 1.38 -0.52
CA THR A 37 -8.64 0.64 -1.60
C THR A 37 -7.82 0.70 -2.89
N LEU A 38 -7.55 -0.46 -3.46
CA LEU A 38 -6.84 -0.66 -4.72
C LEU A 38 -7.79 -1.21 -5.78
N LYS A 39 -7.55 -0.88 -7.05
CA LYS A 39 -8.06 -1.67 -8.19
C LYS A 39 -7.13 -2.86 -8.37
N VAL A 40 -7.69 -4.06 -8.49
CA VAL A 40 -6.94 -5.30 -8.71
C VAL A 40 -7.51 -6.05 -9.91
N ALA A 41 -6.62 -6.73 -10.63
CA ALA A 41 -6.96 -7.64 -11.70
C ALA A 41 -6.26 -8.99 -11.43
N TYR A 42 -6.98 -10.09 -11.55
CA TYR A 42 -6.45 -11.44 -11.29
C TYR A 42 -7.18 -12.49 -12.13
N VAL A 43 -6.65 -13.71 -12.16
CA VAL A 43 -7.34 -14.89 -12.69
C VAL A 43 -7.91 -15.68 -11.52
N ASP A 44 -9.21 -15.96 -11.57
CA ASP A 44 -9.89 -16.74 -10.54
C ASP A 44 -9.65 -18.25 -10.68
N ALA A 45 -10.25 -19.05 -9.80
CA ALA A 45 -10.08 -20.50 -9.80
C ALA A 45 -10.64 -21.19 -11.06
N ASP A 46 -11.56 -20.53 -11.78
CA ASP A 46 -12.17 -21.05 -13.00
C ASP A 46 -11.39 -20.61 -14.26
N GLY A 47 -10.29 -19.87 -14.08
CA GLY A 47 -9.48 -19.35 -15.18
C GLY A 47 -10.04 -18.07 -15.80
N MET A 48 -11.05 -17.44 -15.19
CA MET A 48 -11.60 -16.17 -15.68
C MET A 48 -10.81 -14.97 -15.16
N GLY A 49 -10.60 -14.00 -16.04
CA GLY A 49 -10.02 -12.71 -15.68
C GLY A 49 -11.06 -11.85 -14.95
N VAL A 50 -10.73 -11.41 -13.74
CA VAL A 50 -11.59 -10.58 -12.89
C VAL A 50 -10.91 -9.25 -12.62
N GLU A 51 -11.64 -8.15 -12.82
CA GLU A 51 -11.26 -6.83 -12.31
C GLU A 51 -12.17 -6.44 -11.16
N THR A 52 -11.60 -6.02 -10.03
CA THR A 52 -12.37 -5.61 -8.86
C THR A 52 -11.61 -4.58 -8.01
N ARG A 53 -12.18 -4.22 -6.86
CA ARG A 53 -11.58 -3.32 -5.87
C ARG A 53 -11.51 -4.01 -4.51
N GLY A 54 -10.43 -3.78 -3.78
CA GLY A 54 -10.24 -4.33 -2.44
C GLY A 54 -9.35 -3.45 -1.59
N THR A 55 -9.48 -3.56 -0.27
CA THR A 55 -8.63 -2.82 0.67
C THR A 55 -7.38 -3.61 0.95
N LEU A 56 -6.20 -3.04 0.70
CA LEU A 56 -4.94 -3.69 1.06
C LEU A 56 -4.80 -3.74 2.58
N LEU A 57 -4.66 -4.93 3.13
CA LEU A 57 -4.52 -5.16 4.57
C LEU A 57 -3.06 -5.34 4.96
N GLU A 58 -2.32 -6.13 4.19
CA GLU A 58 -0.94 -6.49 4.52
C GLU A 58 -0.14 -6.92 3.29
N TYR A 59 1.19 -6.88 3.42
CA TYR A 59 2.12 -7.47 2.48
C TYR A 59 2.70 -8.76 3.07
N TYR A 60 2.43 -9.90 2.44
CA TYR A 60 3.09 -11.16 2.76
C TYR A 60 4.27 -11.40 1.80
N PRO A 61 5.25 -12.23 2.19
CA PRO A 61 6.35 -12.62 1.30
C PRO A 61 5.89 -13.23 -0.04
N PHE A 62 4.69 -13.83 -0.07
CA PHE A 62 4.11 -14.43 -1.26
C PHE A 62 3.11 -13.52 -2.01
N GLY A 63 2.87 -12.30 -1.52
CA GLY A 63 2.03 -11.30 -2.20
C GLY A 63 1.14 -10.46 -1.27
N PRO A 64 0.35 -9.51 -1.81
CA PRO A 64 -0.53 -8.65 -1.02
C PRO A 64 -1.77 -9.40 -0.54
N VAL A 65 -2.20 -9.08 0.69
CA VAL A 65 -3.46 -9.53 1.28
C VAL A 65 -4.47 -8.39 1.18
N LEU A 66 -5.61 -8.64 0.55
CA LEU A 66 -6.70 -7.69 0.39
C LEU A 66 -7.97 -8.16 1.09
N SER A 67 -8.80 -7.21 1.51
CA SER A 67 -10.22 -7.45 1.78
C SER A 67 -10.97 -7.38 0.46
N LEU A 68 -11.45 -8.52 -0.03
CA LEU A 68 -12.24 -8.65 -1.25
C LEU A 68 -13.58 -9.30 -0.90
N SER A 69 -14.69 -8.63 -1.24
CA SER A 69 -16.05 -9.10 -0.93
C SER A 69 -16.28 -9.47 0.55
N GLY A 70 -15.52 -8.84 1.48
CA GLY A 70 -15.59 -9.12 2.92
C GLY A 70 -14.65 -10.23 3.42
N GLU A 71 -13.96 -10.93 2.53
CA GLU A 71 -12.98 -11.97 2.91
C GLU A 71 -11.54 -11.46 2.85
N LYS A 72 -10.66 -12.03 3.69
CA LYS A 72 -9.22 -11.82 3.59
C LYS A 72 -8.66 -12.75 2.53
N THR A 73 -8.11 -12.16 1.47
CA THR A 73 -7.65 -12.90 0.30
C THR A 73 -6.25 -12.47 -0.08
N ALA A 74 -5.33 -13.41 -0.22
CA ALA A 74 -4.03 -13.13 -0.78
C ALA A 74 -4.02 -13.34 -2.30
N LEU A 75 -3.32 -12.43 -2.97
CA LEU A 75 -2.93 -12.60 -4.36
C LEU A 75 -1.51 -13.15 -4.39
N SER A 76 -1.32 -14.33 -4.96
CA SER A 76 -0.01 -14.98 -5.08
C SER A 76 0.27 -15.29 -6.54
N TRP A 77 1.29 -14.61 -7.08
CA TRP A 77 1.73 -14.62 -8.49
C TRP A 77 0.62 -14.42 -9.53
N ASP A 78 -0.14 -15.47 -9.78
CA ASP A 78 -1.12 -15.63 -10.85
C ASP A 78 -2.48 -16.13 -10.34
N SER A 79 -2.62 -16.35 -9.02
CA SER A 79 -3.83 -16.91 -8.42
C SER A 79 -4.35 -16.14 -7.21
N LEU A 80 -5.68 -16.11 -7.09
CA LEU A 80 -6.39 -15.66 -5.91
C LEU A 80 -6.47 -16.82 -4.89
N ARG A 81 -6.08 -16.57 -3.64
CA ARG A 81 -6.13 -17.57 -2.56
C ARG A 81 -6.76 -16.96 -1.30
N SER A 82 -7.75 -17.61 -0.71
CA SER A 82 -8.27 -17.20 0.60
C SER A 82 -7.20 -17.42 1.68
N VAL A 83 -7.01 -16.44 2.56
CA VAL A 83 -6.10 -16.55 3.71
C VAL A 83 -6.92 -16.55 4.97
N THR A 84 -6.87 -17.67 5.69
CA THR A 84 -7.58 -17.85 6.94
C THR A 84 -6.57 -18.01 8.07
N LEU A 85 -6.77 -17.27 9.15
CA LEU A 85 -6.01 -17.47 10.40
C LEU A 85 -6.47 -18.78 11.02
N ILE A 86 -5.53 -19.68 11.32
CA ILE A 86 -5.81 -20.92 12.04
C ILE A 86 -5.35 -20.74 13.48
N ASN A 87 -6.31 -20.49 14.37
CA ASN A 87 -6.16 -20.16 15.79
C ASN A 87 -5.49 -18.80 16.06
N ASP A 88 -5.92 -18.15 17.15
CA ASP A 88 -5.44 -16.85 17.64
C ASP A 88 -4.28 -17.02 18.64
#